data_AF-L0WAN8-F1
#
_entry.id   AF-L0WAN8-F1
#
_cell.length_a   1.000
_cell.length_b   1.000
_cell.length_c   1.000
_cell.angle_alpha   90.00
_cell.angle_beta   90.00
_cell.angle_gamma   90.00
#
_symmetry.space_group_name_H-M   'P 1'
#
loop_
_entity.id
_entity.type
_entity.pdbx_description
1 polymer ?
#
loop_
_entity_poly.entity_id
_entity_poly.type
_entity_poly.pdbx_seq_one_letter_code
_entity_poly.pdbx_strand_id
1 'polypeptide(L)'
;MPLLRASLIVLCALFLSACQRTPLPDNKLIYAGYWTADNMVLLITPAGQVEFKHLIGDVNKTIGGPLKEFDGDDIVVGFAFFTSTLHVSDVPHLDGDHWTMTVDGVTLTREIPEGAVKATRTLKPAEPAQE
;
A
#
# COMPACT_ATOMS: atom_id res chain seq x y z
N MET A 1 13.04 -21.98 41.14
CA MET A 1 12.70 -22.48 39.79
C MET A 1 11.30 -22.11 39.24
N PRO A 2 10.26 -21.71 40.02
CA PRO A 2 8.98 -21.27 39.41
C PRO A 2 9.07 -19.84 38.83
N LEU A 3 9.93 -18.99 39.41
CA LEU A 3 10.19 -17.62 38.96
C LEU A 3 10.87 -17.56 37.57
N LEU A 4 11.76 -18.51 37.27
CA LEU A 4 12.41 -18.61 35.95
C LEU A 4 11.43 -19.04 34.85
N ARG A 5 10.47 -19.91 35.20
CA ARG A 5 9.40 -20.36 34.30
C ARG A 5 8.35 -19.27 34.05
N ALA A 6 7.98 -18.53 35.09
CA ALA A 6 7.09 -17.37 34.97
C ALA A 6 7.72 -16.27 34.09
N SER A 7 9.02 -16.01 34.24
CA SER A 7 9.77 -15.05 33.42
C SER A 7 9.78 -15.44 31.92
N LEU A 8 9.97 -16.73 31.62
CA LEU A 8 9.94 -17.24 30.24
C LEU A 8 8.55 -17.10 29.59
N ILE A 9 7.47 -17.30 30.37
CA ILE A 9 6.09 -17.16 29.89
C ILE A 9 5.75 -15.70 29.60
N VAL A 10 6.17 -14.76 30.47
CA VAL A 10 5.97 -13.32 30.25
C VAL A 10 6.76 -12.84 29.03
N LEU A 11 8.01 -13.31 28.86
CA LEU A 11 8.82 -13.00 27.68
C LEU A 11 8.18 -13.53 26.39
N CYS A 12 7.71 -14.78 26.36
CA CYS A 12 7.00 -15.31 25.21
C CYS A 12 5.71 -14.54 24.89
N ALA A 13 4.94 -14.14 25.91
CA ALA A 13 3.71 -13.35 25.73
C ALA A 13 3.97 -11.97 25.10
N LEU A 14 5.12 -11.34 25.39
CA LEU A 14 5.54 -10.07 24.79
C LEU A 14 5.92 -10.21 23.30
N PHE A 15 6.33 -11.40 22.83
CA PHE A 15 6.64 -11.63 21.42
C PHE A 15 5.41 -11.84 20.53
N LEU A 16 4.23 -12.16 21.10
CA LEU A 16 3.01 -12.36 20.30
C LEU A 16 2.39 -11.06 19.76
N SER A 17 2.71 -9.89 20.33
CA SER A 17 2.22 -8.60 19.83
C SER A 17 3.02 -8.05 18.64
N ALA A 18 4.11 -8.70 18.23
CA ALA A 18 4.95 -8.22 17.13
C ALA A 18 4.33 -8.44 15.73
N CYS A 19 3.21 -9.17 15.63
CA CYS A 19 2.50 -9.40 14.37
C CYS A 19 1.38 -8.38 14.09
N GLN A 20 1.38 -7.22 14.73
CA GLN A 20 0.39 -6.19 14.42
C GLN A 20 0.78 -5.48 13.12
N ARG A 21 0.14 -5.91 12.03
CA ARG A 21 0.14 -5.19 10.76
C ARG A 21 -0.90 -4.07 10.86
N THR A 22 -0.44 -2.82 10.79
CA THR A 22 -1.31 -1.65 10.90
C THR A 22 -2.00 -1.40 9.55
N PRO A 23 -3.34 -1.40 9.50
CA PRO A 23 -4.07 -1.07 8.27
C PRO A 23 -3.84 0.40 7.90
N LEU A 24 -4.17 0.74 6.65
CA LEU A 24 -4.16 2.14 6.23
C LEU A 24 -5.21 2.94 7.03
N PRO A 25 -4.87 4.17 7.47
CA PRO A 25 -5.85 5.11 7.98
C PRO A 25 -6.96 5.38 6.95
N ASP A 26 -8.19 5.64 7.41
CA ASP A 26 -9.36 5.83 6.55
C ASP A 26 -9.14 6.93 5.49
N ASN A 27 -8.48 8.03 5.86
CA ASN A 27 -8.17 9.14 4.97
C ASN A 27 -7.02 8.86 3.97
N LYS A 28 -6.36 7.70 4.07
CA LYS A 28 -5.26 7.28 3.20
C LYS A 28 -5.59 6.02 2.39
N LEU A 29 -6.81 5.49 2.51
CA LEU A 29 -7.27 4.34 1.71
C LEU A 29 -7.15 4.56 0.19
N ILE A 30 -7.16 5.81 -0.27
CA ILE A 30 -6.98 6.19 -1.68
C ILE A 30 -5.63 5.78 -2.26
N TYR A 31 -4.60 5.62 -1.41
CA TYR A 31 -3.27 5.14 -1.80
C TYR A 31 -3.27 3.63 -2.08
N ALA A 32 -4.24 2.88 -1.56
CA ALA A 32 -4.33 1.45 -1.81
C ALA A 32 -4.56 1.18 -3.30
N GLY A 33 -3.77 0.26 -3.86
CA GLY A 33 -3.80 -0.07 -5.27
C GLY A 33 -2.49 -0.63 -5.78
N TYR A 34 -2.54 -1.08 -7.02
CA TYR A 34 -1.37 -1.43 -7.81
C TYR A 34 -1.06 -0.27 -8.74
N TRP A 35 0.14 0.28 -8.62
CA TRP A 35 0.58 1.49 -9.29
C TRP A 35 1.79 1.18 -10.16
N THR A 36 1.79 1.67 -11.39
CA THR A 36 2.79 1.29 -12.40
C THR A 36 3.23 2.47 -13.25
N ALA A 37 4.49 2.41 -13.67
CA ALA A 37 5.09 3.12 -14.79
C ALA A 37 6.09 2.19 -15.49
N ASP A 38 6.68 2.64 -16.60
CA ASP A 38 7.57 1.81 -17.44
C ASP A 38 8.73 1.16 -16.67
N ASN A 39 9.25 1.83 -15.63
CA ASN A 39 10.38 1.38 -14.83
C ASN A 39 10.08 1.27 -13.32
N MET A 40 8.83 1.44 -12.89
CA MET A 40 8.47 1.47 -11.48
C MET A 40 7.15 0.77 -11.21
N VAL A 41 7.12 -0.05 -10.16
CA VAL A 41 5.92 -0.75 -9.67
C VAL A 41 5.80 -0.54 -8.17
N LEU A 42 4.61 -0.19 -7.72
CA LEU A 42 4.27 0.04 -6.32
C LEU A 42 2.91 -0.59 -5.99
N LEU A 43 2.89 -1.56 -5.08
CA LEU A 43 1.68 -2.13 -4.51
C LEU A 43 1.51 -1.62 -3.09
N ILE A 44 0.35 -1.06 -2.79
CA ILE A 44 -0.06 -0.68 -1.44
C ILE A 44 -1.38 -1.40 -1.14
N THR A 45 -1.39 -2.26 -0.13
CA THR A 45 -2.61 -2.98 0.28
C THR A 45 -3.36 -2.19 1.35
N PRO A 46 -4.70 -2.31 1.45
CA PRO A 46 -5.47 -1.70 2.56
C PRO A 46 -5.01 -2.16 3.95
N ALA A 47 -4.42 -3.36 4.02
CA ALA A 47 -3.87 -3.90 5.25
C ALA A 47 -2.51 -3.30 5.63
N GLY A 48 -1.93 -2.39 4.84
CA GLY A 48 -0.65 -1.74 5.15
C GLY A 48 0.58 -2.58 4.78
N GLN A 49 0.48 -3.50 3.83
CA GLN A 49 1.66 -4.04 3.14
C GLN A 49 2.03 -3.13 1.96
N VAL A 50 3.33 -2.84 1.81
CA VAL A 50 3.90 -2.09 0.67
C VAL A 50 4.98 -2.93 -0.01
N GLU A 51 4.89 -3.02 -1.34
CA GLU A 51 5.93 -3.61 -2.20
C GLU A 51 6.29 -2.60 -3.30
N PHE A 52 7.56 -2.28 -3.42
CA PHE A 52 8.08 -1.25 -4.33
C PHE A 52 9.29 -1.78 -5.08
N LYS A 53 9.30 -1.55 -6.40
CA LYS A 53 10.42 -1.84 -7.28
C LYS A 53 10.63 -0.69 -8.25
N HIS A 54 11.85 -0.23 -8.39
CA HIS A 54 12.23 0.83 -9.31
C HIS A 54 13.54 0.50 -10.01
N LEU A 55 13.50 0.48 -11.34
CA LEU A 55 14.66 0.30 -12.19
C LEU A 55 15.25 1.66 -12.55
N ILE A 56 16.48 1.91 -12.11
CA ILE A 56 17.23 3.15 -12.31
C ILE A 56 18.49 2.81 -13.11
N GLY A 57 18.43 3.00 -14.43
CA GLY A 57 19.45 2.47 -15.34
C GLY A 57 19.49 0.94 -15.23
N ASP A 58 20.64 0.38 -14.88
CA ASP A 58 20.83 -1.07 -14.68
C ASP A 58 20.64 -1.53 -13.22
N VAL A 59 20.28 -0.62 -12.30
CA VAL A 59 20.16 -0.90 -10.87
C VAL A 59 18.69 -1.04 -10.46
N ASN A 60 18.39 -2.09 -9.69
CA ASN A 60 17.07 -2.28 -9.08
C ASN A 60 17.05 -1.81 -7.62
N LYS A 61 16.21 -0.82 -7.31
CA LYS A 61 15.82 -0.45 -5.94
C LYS A 61 14.57 -1.24 -5.58
N THR A 62 14.65 -2.12 -4.58
CA THR A 62 13.50 -2.89 -4.07
C THR A 62 13.28 -2.57 -2.61
N ILE A 63 12.05 -2.24 -2.25
CA ILE A 63 11.63 -1.99 -0.87
C ILE A 63 10.38 -2.83 -0.64
N GLY A 64 10.35 -3.60 0.44
CA GLY A 64 9.18 -4.41 0.81
C GLY A 64 9.03 -4.42 2.32
N GLY A 65 7.80 -4.32 2.81
CA GLY A 65 7.54 -4.34 4.23
C GLY A 65 6.19 -3.75 4.64
N PRO A 66 5.91 -3.72 5.94
CA PRO A 66 4.74 -3.05 6.46
C PRO A 66 4.88 -1.53 6.32
N LEU A 67 3.77 -0.86 6.06
CA LEU A 67 3.59 0.57 6.26
C LEU A 67 3.81 0.85 7.74
N LYS A 68 4.79 1.70 8.04
CA LYS A 68 5.08 2.16 9.40
C LYS A 68 4.20 3.36 9.75
N GLU A 69 4.22 4.37 8.89
CA GLU A 69 3.47 5.62 9.04
C GLU A 69 3.41 6.40 7.72
N PHE A 70 2.58 7.44 7.71
CA PHE A 70 2.65 8.50 6.69
C PHE A 70 3.28 9.73 7.34
N ASP A 71 4.33 10.27 6.73
CA ASP A 71 4.89 11.58 7.10
C ASP A 71 4.33 12.63 6.14
N GLY A 72 3.22 13.26 6.53
CA GLY A 72 2.38 14.02 5.60
C GLY A 72 1.76 13.10 4.54
N ASP A 73 2.31 13.14 3.33
CA ASP A 73 1.92 12.29 2.21
C ASP A 73 2.98 11.24 1.86
N ASP A 74 4.18 11.36 2.41
CA ASP A 74 5.27 10.40 2.21
C ASP A 74 4.96 9.07 2.90
N ILE A 75 5.37 7.99 2.26
CA ILE A 75 5.09 6.63 2.72
C ILE A 75 6.36 6.11 3.40
N VAL A 76 6.29 5.90 4.71
CA VAL A 76 7.39 5.29 5.47
C VAL A 76 7.14 3.79 5.58
N VAL A 77 8.00 3.00 4.95
CA VAL A 77 7.92 1.54 4.90
C VAL A 77 9.02 0.94 5.76
N GLY A 78 8.69 -0.05 6.59
CA GLY A 78 9.69 -0.83 7.31
C GLY A 78 9.28 -1.25 8.71
N PHE A 79 10.21 -1.87 9.42
CA PHE A 79 9.97 -2.47 10.72
C PHE A 79 11.05 -2.05 11.72
N ALA A 80 10.64 -1.68 12.93
CA ALA A 80 11.52 -1.22 14.00
C ALA A 80 12.45 -0.07 13.54
N PHE A 81 13.76 -0.33 13.48
CA PHE A 81 14.81 0.64 13.15
C PHE A 81 15.21 0.66 11.66
N PHE A 82 14.65 -0.24 10.85
CA PHE A 82 14.94 -0.29 9.42
C PHE A 82 13.75 0.27 8.65
N THR A 83 13.93 1.45 8.07
CA THR A 83 12.87 2.14 7.31
C THR A 83 13.39 2.66 5.98
N SER A 84 12.50 2.82 5.02
CA SER A 84 12.70 3.53 3.77
C SER A 84 11.51 4.46 3.55
N THR A 85 11.78 5.64 3.02
CA THR A 85 10.75 6.63 2.70
C THR A 85 10.58 6.67 1.20
N LEU A 86 9.33 6.60 0.76
CA LEU A 86 8.92 6.90 -0.62
C LEU A 86 8.34 8.31 -0.61
N HIS A 87 8.95 9.22 -1.36
CA HIS A 87 8.55 10.62 -1.36
C HIS A 87 7.38 10.83 -2.31
N VAL A 88 6.24 11.31 -1.81
CA VAL A 88 5.03 11.55 -2.60
C VAL A 88 4.93 13.04 -2.89
N SER A 89 5.30 13.44 -4.10
CA SER A 89 5.23 14.84 -4.52
C SER A 89 3.86 15.23 -5.08
N ASP A 90 3.06 14.24 -5.49
CA ASP A 90 1.68 14.45 -5.93
C ASP A 90 0.82 13.28 -5.47
N VAL A 91 -0.22 13.59 -4.70
CA VAL A 91 -1.07 12.60 -4.03
C VAL A 91 -1.97 11.88 -5.04
N PRO A 92 -2.48 10.68 -4.71
CA PRO A 92 -3.47 9.99 -5.54
C PRO A 92 -4.65 10.88 -5.89
N HIS A 93 -4.78 11.20 -7.18
CA HIS A 93 -5.89 11.98 -7.72
C HIS A 93 -6.32 11.39 -9.07
N LEU A 94 -7.47 11.86 -9.55
CA LEU A 94 -7.97 11.48 -10.87
C LEU A 94 -7.45 12.50 -11.89
N ASP A 95 -6.69 12.03 -12.87
CA ASP A 95 -6.27 12.79 -14.04
C ASP A 95 -6.91 12.17 -15.29
N GLY A 96 -7.92 12.87 -15.83
CA GLY A 96 -8.81 12.31 -16.85
C GLY A 96 -9.59 11.11 -16.32
N ASP A 97 -9.37 9.95 -16.95
CA ASP A 97 -10.02 8.67 -16.57
C ASP A 97 -9.10 7.75 -15.74
N HIS A 98 -7.90 8.21 -15.44
CA HIS A 98 -6.87 7.41 -14.78
C HIS A 98 -6.53 7.98 -13.41
N TRP A 99 -6.34 7.09 -12.45
CA TRP A 99 -5.80 7.46 -11.16
C TRP A 99 -4.29 7.58 -11.26
N THR A 100 -3.76 8.72 -10.84
CA THR A 100 -2.34 9.07 -10.92
C THR A 100 -1.81 9.47 -9.55
N MET A 101 -0.52 9.22 -9.33
CA MET A 101 0.24 9.76 -8.20
C MET A 101 1.71 9.87 -8.59
N THR A 102 2.47 10.76 -7.96
CA THR A 102 3.91 10.88 -8.24
C THR A 102 4.72 10.48 -7.02
N VAL A 103 5.60 9.47 -7.19
CA VAL A 103 6.45 8.91 -6.14
C VAL A 103 7.91 8.92 -6.58
N ASP A 104 8.81 9.42 -5.72
CA ASP A 104 10.24 9.58 -6.01
C ASP A 104 10.49 10.29 -7.37
N GLY A 105 9.60 11.22 -7.74
CA GLY A 105 9.65 11.96 -9.02
C GLY A 105 9.13 11.21 -10.24
N VAL A 106 8.59 9.99 -10.09
CA VAL A 106 7.99 9.20 -11.18
C VAL A 106 6.47 9.20 -11.05
N THR A 107 5.77 9.59 -12.11
CA THR A 107 4.31 9.54 -12.18
C THR A 107 3.86 8.12 -12.46
N LEU A 108 3.04 7.59 -11.56
CA LEU A 108 2.48 6.24 -11.61
C LEU A 108 1.00 6.32 -11.94
N THR A 109 0.52 5.33 -12.68
CA THR A 109 -0.90 5.11 -12.95
C THR A 109 -1.40 3.91 -12.19
N ARG A 110 -2.59 4.00 -11.57
CA ARG A 110 -3.21 2.86 -10.91
C ARG A 110 -3.79 1.90 -11.94
N GLU A 111 -3.35 0.66 -11.92
CA GLU A 111 -4.03 -0.39 -12.67
C GLU A 111 -5.35 -0.73 -11.98
N ILE A 112 -6.43 -0.61 -12.75
CA ILE A 112 -7.72 -1.18 -12.35
C ILE A 112 -7.66 -2.65 -12.73
N PRO A 113 -7.82 -3.61 -11.80
CA PRO A 113 -7.85 -5.03 -12.17
C PRO A 113 -8.95 -5.23 -13.22
N GLU A 114 -8.60 -5.78 -14.40
CA GLU A 114 -9.48 -5.85 -15.58
C GLU A 114 -10.88 -6.44 -15.29
N GLY A 115 -11.01 -7.28 -14.26
CA GLY A 115 -12.28 -7.85 -13.81
C GLY A 115 -13.29 -6.81 -13.29
N ALA A 116 -12.83 -5.70 -12.70
CA ALA A 116 -13.70 -4.64 -12.19
C ALA A 116 -14.35 -3.83 -13.34
N VAL A 117 -13.62 -3.63 -14.43
CA VAL A 117 -14.14 -2.91 -15.62
C VAL A 117 -15.19 -3.75 -16.36
N LYS A 118 -15.01 -5.08 -16.42
CA LYS A 118 -16.01 -6.00 -17.00
C LYS A 118 -17.31 -6.05 -16.18
N ALA A 119 -17.24 -6.05 -14.85
CA ALA A 119 -18.42 -6.09 -14.00
C ALA A 119 -19.34 -4.87 -14.20
N THR A 120 -18.77 -3.67 -14.25
CA THR A 120 -19.52 -2.42 -14.48
C THR A 120 -20.15 -2.36 -15.88
N ARG A 121 -19.54 -2.97 -16.89
CA ARG A 121 -20.11 -3.02 -18.27
C ARG A 121 -21.20 -4.08 -18.44
N THR A 122 -21.28 -5.06 -17.54
CA THR A 122 -22.29 -6.15 -17.59
C THR A 122 -23.56 -5.81 -16.80
N LEU A 123 -23.51 -4.81 -15.93
CA LEU A 123 -24.69 -4.22 -15.31
C LEU A 123 -25.41 -3.34 -16.35
N LYS A 124 -26.24 -3.98 -17.19
CA LYS A 124 -27.26 -3.31 -17.99
C LYS A 124 -28.02 -2.34 -17.08
N PRO A 125 -28.17 -1.05 -17.44
CA PRO A 125 -29.02 -0.14 -16.69
C PRO A 125 -30.40 -0.78 -16.55
N ALA A 126 -30.92 -0.87 -15.31
CA ALA A 126 -32.29 -1.25 -15.10
C ALA A 126 -33.16 -0.29 -15.93
N GLU A 127 -33.81 -0.83 -16.95
CA GLU A 127 -34.75 -0.11 -17.79
C GLU A 127 -35.79 0.53 -16.87
N PRO A 128 -35.95 1.86 -16.86
CA PRO A 128 -36.92 2.48 -15.97
C PRO A 128 -38.29 1.99 -16.38
N ALA A 129 -38.97 1.30 -15.46
CA ALA A 129 -40.35 0.86 -15.61
C ALA A 129 -41.18 2.05 -16.12
N GLN A 130 -41.64 1.95 -17.35
CA GLN A 130 -42.61 2.87 -17.93
C GLN A 130 -43.95 2.56 -17.27
N GLU A 131 -44.60 3.62 -16.74
CA GLU A 131 -45.93 3.60 -16.12
C GLU A 131 -47.02 2.99 -17.00
#